data_AF-A0A2E4MFL1-F1
#
_entry.id   AF-A0A2E4MFL1-F1
#
_cell.length_a   1.000
_cell.length_b   1.000
_cell.length_c   1.000
_cell.angle_alpha   90.00
_cell.angle_beta   90.00
_cell.angle_gamma   90.00
#
_symmetry.space_group_name_H-M   'P 1'
#
loop_
_entity.id
_entity.type
_entity.pdbx_description
1 polymer ?
#
loop_
_entity_poly.entity_id
_entity_poly.type
_entity_poly.pdbx_seq_one_letter_code
_entity_poly.pdbx_strand_id
1 'polypeptide(L)'
;STKIGDGYVPGSDWIEWGSGPIGWLYKYKLIGLEATIYGFEPSFTFDLKSSKISCNGSIIRGINMDDDIPLSYMPPDQLRIQYENNYLFLTNTFETIFVSSQNRLGEFETETGGYNLVNYFGSYTISKNDKMHKIIFQFKNILNESYYNHLSKIKMIMPEAGRSFNINYRIYF
;
A
#
# COMPACT_ATOMS: atom_id res chain seq x y z
N SER A 1 -40.15 4.19 -0.09
CA SER A 1 -39.27 4.93 -1.01
C SER A 1 -40.17 5.62 -2.03
N THR A 2 -40.12 6.94 -2.11
CA THR A 2 -41.01 7.77 -2.93
C THR A 2 -40.17 8.48 -3.99
N LYS A 3 -40.63 8.52 -5.26
CA LYS A 3 -39.93 9.22 -6.36
C LYS A 3 -39.91 10.74 -6.06
N ILE A 4 -38.73 11.35 -6.05
CA ILE A 4 -38.51 12.77 -5.67
C ILE A 4 -38.49 13.70 -6.91
N GLY A 5 -38.39 13.17 -8.14
CA GLY A 5 -38.46 13.96 -9.37
C GLY A 5 -38.27 13.14 -10.66
N ASP A 6 -38.40 13.78 -11.83
CA ASP A 6 -38.37 13.20 -13.18
C ASP A 6 -37.54 14.08 -14.15
N GLY A 7 -36.61 13.50 -14.91
CA GLY A 7 -35.78 14.16 -15.94
C GLY A 7 -34.43 14.75 -15.49
N TYR A 8 -33.78 15.50 -16.39
CA TYR A 8 -32.55 16.25 -16.09
C TYR A 8 -32.89 17.70 -15.75
N VAL A 9 -32.69 18.09 -14.48
CA VAL A 9 -32.90 19.45 -14.00
C VAL A 9 -31.57 20.03 -13.51
N PRO A 10 -30.99 21.04 -14.19
CA PRO A 10 -29.80 21.71 -13.69
C PRO A 10 -30.06 22.30 -12.29
N GLY A 11 -29.26 21.89 -11.30
CA GLY A 11 -29.38 22.38 -9.92
C GLY A 11 -30.26 21.54 -8.99
N SER A 12 -30.85 20.42 -9.44
CA SER A 12 -31.56 19.50 -8.55
C SER A 12 -30.60 18.69 -7.65
N ASP A 13 -31.12 18.29 -6.48
CA ASP A 13 -30.44 17.38 -5.54
C ASP A 13 -30.56 15.90 -5.93
N TRP A 14 -31.23 15.61 -7.05
CA TRP A 14 -31.42 14.27 -7.60
C TRP A 14 -31.08 14.27 -9.10
N ILE A 15 -30.54 13.16 -9.60
CA ILE A 15 -30.26 12.92 -11.03
C ILE A 15 -30.99 11.63 -11.40
N GLU A 16 -31.93 11.69 -12.35
CA GLU A 16 -32.54 10.48 -12.91
C GLU A 16 -31.67 9.94 -14.04
N TRP A 17 -31.15 8.73 -13.85
CA TRP A 17 -30.34 8.03 -14.84
C TRP A 17 -30.79 6.57 -14.88
N GLY A 18 -31.46 6.18 -15.96
CA GLY A 18 -31.83 4.79 -16.26
C GLY A 18 -32.80 4.17 -15.26
N SER A 19 -34.04 3.94 -15.67
CA SER A 19 -35.07 3.21 -14.93
C SER A 19 -34.77 1.69 -14.84
N GLY A 20 -33.54 1.32 -14.48
CA GLY A 20 -33.10 -0.06 -14.28
C GLY A 20 -33.03 -0.41 -12.79
N PRO A 21 -32.98 -1.70 -12.42
CA PRO A 21 -32.98 -2.17 -11.02
C PRO A 21 -31.72 -1.79 -10.21
N ILE A 22 -30.78 -1.06 -10.79
CA ILE A 22 -29.38 -0.99 -10.37
C ILE A 22 -28.97 0.46 -10.04
N GLY A 23 -29.62 1.02 -9.02
CA GLY A 23 -28.95 1.94 -8.09
C GLY A 23 -28.80 3.42 -8.47
N TRP A 24 -28.91 4.26 -7.45
CA TRP A 24 -28.67 5.70 -7.48
C TRP A 24 -27.18 6.01 -7.64
N LEU A 25 -26.83 7.00 -8.46
CA LEU A 25 -25.47 7.57 -8.52
C LEU A 25 -25.35 8.72 -7.52
N TYR A 26 -24.38 8.63 -6.61
CA TYR A 26 -24.10 9.69 -5.65
C TYR A 26 -23.54 10.93 -6.36
N LYS A 27 -24.10 12.11 -6.07
CA LYS A 27 -23.58 13.40 -6.49
C LYS A 27 -22.55 13.86 -5.46
N TYR A 28 -21.27 13.77 -5.81
CA TYR A 28 -20.19 14.23 -4.93
C TYR A 28 -19.94 15.72 -5.16
N LYS A 29 -19.89 16.49 -4.06
CA LYS A 29 -19.47 17.88 -4.05
C LYS A 29 -18.09 17.96 -3.39
N LEU A 30 -17.13 18.55 -4.10
CA LEU A 30 -15.83 18.85 -3.49
C LEU A 30 -16.00 20.08 -2.59
N ILE A 31 -15.71 19.92 -1.31
CA ILE A 31 -15.70 20.99 -0.32
C ILE A 31 -14.25 21.23 0.06
N GLY A 32 -13.83 22.49 0.09
CA GLY A 32 -12.52 22.86 0.63
C GLY A 32 -12.54 22.65 2.13
N LEU A 33 -11.60 21.85 2.63
CA LEU A 33 -11.52 21.43 4.02
C LEU A 33 -10.32 22.10 4.69
N GLU A 34 -10.47 22.60 5.90
CA GLU A 34 -9.32 22.92 6.72
C GLU A 34 -8.75 21.63 7.34
N ALA A 35 -7.46 21.36 7.14
CA ALA A 35 -6.87 20.08 7.53
C ALA A 35 -5.47 20.25 8.12
N THR A 36 -5.17 19.44 9.13
CA THR A 36 -3.81 19.33 9.69
C THR A 36 -3.27 17.93 9.45
N ILE A 37 -2.06 17.84 8.89
CA ILE A 37 -1.34 16.57 8.71
C ILE A 37 0.00 16.68 9.44
N TYR A 38 0.30 15.67 10.26
CA TYR A 38 1.55 15.56 10.99
C TYR A 38 1.97 14.09 11.07
N GLY A 39 3.27 13.85 11.22
CA GLY A 39 3.78 12.48 11.27
C GLY A 39 5.27 12.39 11.53
N PHE A 40 5.74 11.16 11.63
CA PHE A 40 7.13 10.81 11.88
C PHE A 40 7.54 9.62 11.02
N GLU A 41 8.60 9.77 10.23
CA GLU A 41 9.07 8.76 9.26
C GLU A 41 10.57 8.49 9.40
N PRO A 42 11.01 7.79 10.45
CA PRO A 42 12.43 7.51 10.66
C PRO A 42 12.97 6.52 9.63
N SER A 43 14.22 6.76 9.19
CA SER A 43 14.95 5.88 8.29
C SER A 43 16.38 5.70 8.79
N PHE A 44 16.75 4.47 9.11
CA PHE A 44 18.08 4.10 9.58
C PHE A 44 18.69 3.04 8.68
N THR A 45 19.97 3.24 8.34
CA THR A 45 20.75 2.26 7.57
C THR A 45 22.08 2.06 8.28
N PHE A 46 22.43 0.81 8.55
CA PHE A 46 23.68 0.40 9.13
C PHE A 46 24.45 -0.46 8.13
N ASP A 47 25.52 0.10 7.58
CA ASP A 47 26.42 -0.59 6.67
C ASP A 47 27.49 -1.34 7.47
N LEU A 48 27.54 -2.66 7.26
CA LEU A 48 28.60 -3.55 7.72
C LEU A 48 29.48 -3.93 6.51
N LYS A 49 30.62 -4.56 6.75
CA LYS A 49 31.59 -4.88 5.69
C LYS A 49 31.02 -5.71 4.53
N SER A 50 30.11 -6.65 4.84
CA SER A 50 29.49 -7.55 3.86
C SER A 50 27.97 -7.61 4.00
N SER A 51 27.37 -6.75 4.81
CA SER A 51 25.94 -6.79 5.09
C SER A 51 25.41 -5.39 5.33
N LYS A 52 24.11 -5.20 5.20
CA LYS A 52 23.43 -3.94 5.47
C LYS A 52 22.14 -4.23 6.22
N ILE A 53 21.87 -3.46 7.26
CA ILE A 53 20.59 -3.49 7.97
C ILE A 53 19.89 -2.16 7.72
N SER A 54 18.68 -2.20 7.20
CA SER A 54 17.83 -1.02 7.00
C SER A 54 16.57 -1.13 7.86
N CYS A 55 16.17 -0.04 8.48
CA CYS A 55 14.95 0.05 9.28
C CYS A 55 14.21 1.34 8.93
N ASN A 56 12.96 1.22 8.48
CA ASN A 56 12.11 2.33 8.07
C ASN A 56 10.78 2.27 8.81
N GLY A 57 10.43 3.35 9.50
CA GLY A 57 9.13 3.52 10.16
C GLY A 57 8.30 4.61 9.48
N SER A 58 6.98 4.54 9.59
CA SER A 58 6.07 5.63 9.20
C SER A 58 4.87 5.65 10.13
N ILE A 59 4.58 6.83 10.69
CA ILE A 59 3.44 7.13 11.56
C ILE A 59 2.88 8.47 11.09
N ILE A 60 1.76 8.46 10.38
CA ILE A 60 1.15 9.67 9.80
C ILE A 60 -0.26 9.83 10.34
N ARG A 61 -0.63 11.07 10.66
CA ARG A 61 -1.94 11.45 11.17
C ARG A 61 -2.43 12.65 10.37
N GLY A 62 -3.64 12.55 9.86
CA GLY A 62 -4.37 13.66 9.25
C GLY A 62 -5.69 13.86 9.98
N ILE A 63 -6.06 15.11 10.22
CA ILE A 63 -7.31 15.49 10.87
C ILE A 63 -7.99 16.57 10.02
N ASN A 64 -9.28 16.36 9.75
CA ASN A 64 -10.21 17.37 9.30
C ASN A 64 -10.52 18.29 10.48
N MET A 65 -10.16 19.58 10.38
CA MET A 65 -10.36 20.54 11.46
C MET A 65 -11.81 21.00 11.59
N ASP A 66 -12.62 20.86 10.53
CA ASP A 66 -14.03 21.27 10.53
C ASP A 66 -14.89 20.31 11.38
N ASP A 67 -14.65 18.99 11.26
CA ASP A 67 -15.44 17.95 11.93
C ASP A 67 -14.67 17.15 13.01
N ASP A 68 -13.38 17.46 13.21
CA ASP A 68 -12.44 16.75 14.11
C ASP A 68 -12.36 15.24 13.87
N ILE A 69 -12.51 14.82 12.60
CA ILE A 69 -12.41 13.43 12.17
C ILE A 69 -11.07 13.16 11.46
N PRO A 70 -10.56 11.91 11.46
CA PRO A 70 -9.43 11.55 10.63
C PRO A 70 -9.70 11.85 9.15
N LEU A 71 -8.66 12.31 8.44
CA LEU A 71 -8.74 12.38 6.98
C LEU A 71 -8.91 10.99 6.39
N SER A 72 -9.67 10.91 5.29
CA SER A 72 -9.75 9.67 4.51
C SER A 72 -8.40 9.32 3.90
N TYR A 73 -8.16 8.03 3.72
CA TYR A 73 -6.96 7.44 3.11
C TYR A 73 -5.67 7.76 3.88
N MET A 74 -5.74 7.80 5.21
CA MET A 74 -4.53 7.87 6.04
C MET A 74 -3.85 6.50 6.17
N PRO A 75 -2.54 6.42 5.93
CA PRO A 75 -1.82 5.15 6.00
C PRO A 75 -1.81 4.60 7.44
N PRO A 76 -1.85 3.27 7.63
CA PRO A 76 -1.55 2.63 8.90
C PRO A 76 -0.09 2.89 9.31
N ASP A 77 0.21 2.68 10.59
CA ASP A 77 1.59 2.71 11.03
C ASP A 77 2.34 1.50 10.46
N GLN A 78 3.53 1.75 9.92
CA GLN A 78 4.31 0.73 9.24
C GLN A 78 5.75 0.72 9.77
N LEU A 79 6.30 -0.48 9.99
CA LEU A 79 7.71 -0.71 10.24
C LEU A 79 8.24 -1.73 9.24
N ARG A 80 9.32 -1.38 8.53
CA ARG A 80 10.00 -2.26 7.57
C ARG A 80 11.44 -2.45 8.04
N ILE A 81 11.85 -3.70 8.15
CA ILE A 81 13.22 -4.08 8.50
C ILE A 81 13.77 -4.93 7.37
N GLN A 82 14.96 -4.60 6.89
CA GLN A 82 15.65 -5.34 5.85
C GLN A 82 17.05 -5.71 6.33
N TYR A 83 17.43 -6.96 6.10
CA TYR A 83 18.79 -7.44 6.26
C TYR A 83 19.30 -7.93 4.91
N GLU A 84 20.27 -7.21 4.35
CA GLU A 84 20.98 -7.57 3.14
C GLU A 84 22.34 -8.17 3.50
N ASN A 85 22.71 -9.25 2.84
CA ASN A 85 24.02 -9.88 2.93
C ASN A 85 24.59 -10.10 1.53
N ASN A 86 25.78 -9.54 1.31
CA ASN A 86 26.53 -9.62 0.07
C ASN A 86 27.69 -10.58 0.26
N TYR A 87 27.65 -11.71 -0.45
CA TYR A 87 28.70 -12.71 -0.43
C TYR A 87 29.10 -13.11 -1.84
N LEU A 88 30.33 -12.78 -2.22
CA LEU A 88 30.88 -13.00 -3.56
C LEU A 88 29.96 -12.41 -4.65
N PHE A 89 29.29 -13.27 -5.41
CA PHE A 89 28.40 -12.95 -6.53
C PHE A 89 26.92 -12.95 -6.13
N LEU A 90 26.62 -13.25 -4.86
CA LEU A 90 25.27 -13.39 -4.32
C LEU A 90 24.94 -12.20 -3.42
N THR A 91 23.81 -11.57 -3.70
CA THR A 91 23.13 -10.63 -2.78
C THR A 91 21.87 -11.31 -2.28
N ASN A 92 21.68 -11.36 -0.97
CA ASN A 92 20.51 -11.92 -0.31
C ASN A 92 19.90 -10.86 0.59
N THR A 93 18.60 -10.64 0.50
CA THR A 93 17.88 -9.66 1.31
C THR A 93 16.67 -10.33 1.94
N PHE A 94 16.64 -10.36 3.26
CA PHE A 94 15.46 -10.72 4.03
C PHE A 94 14.74 -9.44 4.44
N GLU A 95 13.43 -9.40 4.25
CA GLU A 95 12.60 -8.25 4.60
C GLU A 95 11.43 -8.71 5.45
N THR A 96 11.19 -7.98 6.54
CA THR A 96 9.97 -8.10 7.32
C THR A 96 9.26 -6.76 7.36
N ILE A 97 7.96 -6.78 7.09
CA ILE A 97 7.08 -5.60 7.13
C ILE A 97 6.02 -5.86 8.20
N PHE A 98 5.89 -4.96 9.15
CA PHE A 98 4.84 -4.93 10.15
C PHE A 98 3.94 -3.75 9.87
N VAL A 99 2.64 -3.99 9.75
CA VAL A 99 1.63 -2.95 9.52
C VAL A 99 0.59 -3.06 10.62
N SER A 100 0.34 -1.95 11.33
CA SER A 100 -0.68 -1.89 12.36
C SER A 100 -2.09 -1.91 11.75
N SER A 101 -3.09 -2.25 12.57
CA SER A 101 -4.48 -2.05 12.17
C SER A 101 -4.78 -0.56 12.00
N GLN A 102 -5.51 -0.22 10.93
CA GLN A 102 -6.02 1.14 10.75
C GLN A 102 -7.47 1.24 11.21
N ASN A 103 -7.66 1.97 12.31
CA ASN A 103 -8.95 2.23 12.93
C ASN A 103 -9.28 3.74 12.95
N ARG A 104 -8.39 4.60 12.42
CA ARG A 104 -8.66 6.02 12.20
C ARG A 104 -9.28 6.18 10.82
N LEU A 105 -10.59 6.31 10.77
CA LEU A 105 -11.38 6.23 9.55
C LEU A 105 -11.91 7.61 9.16
N GLY A 106 -11.84 7.89 7.86
CA GLY A 106 -12.68 8.93 7.25
C GLY A 106 -14.13 8.49 7.11
N GLU A 107 -14.97 9.40 6.62
CA GLU A 107 -16.44 9.26 6.54
C GLU A 107 -16.92 8.01 5.79
N PHE A 108 -16.18 7.52 4.80
CA PHE A 108 -16.56 6.38 3.96
C PHE A 108 -15.56 5.23 4.03
N GLU A 109 -14.86 5.09 5.14
CA GLU A 109 -13.84 4.05 5.33
C GLU A 109 -14.27 2.98 6.33
N THR A 110 -13.73 1.78 6.14
CA THR A 110 -13.85 0.67 7.07
C THR A 110 -12.50 0.35 7.69
N GLU A 111 -12.54 -0.20 8.90
CA GLU A 111 -11.36 -0.72 9.59
C GLU A 111 -10.60 -1.70 8.71
N THR A 112 -9.28 -1.72 8.88
CA THR A 112 -8.42 -2.65 8.15
C THR A 112 -7.46 -3.29 9.15
N GLY A 113 -7.47 -4.62 9.20
CA GLY A 113 -6.60 -5.38 10.09
C GLY A 113 -5.12 -5.14 9.77
N GLY A 114 -4.30 -5.16 10.82
CA GLY A 114 -2.85 -5.16 10.66
C GLY A 114 -2.36 -6.49 10.12
N TYR A 115 -1.14 -6.51 9.59
CA TYR A 115 -0.56 -7.70 8.99
C TYR A 115 0.96 -7.68 9.04
N ASN A 116 1.55 -8.86 8.94
CA ASN A 116 3.00 -9.05 8.92
C ASN A 116 3.41 -9.82 7.69
N LEU A 117 4.37 -9.29 6.93
CA LEU A 117 4.89 -9.93 5.73
C LEU A 117 6.36 -10.27 5.91
N VAL A 118 6.73 -11.46 5.47
CA VAL A 118 8.13 -11.88 5.34
C VAL A 118 8.41 -12.12 3.86
N ASN A 119 9.42 -11.43 3.35
CA ASN A 119 9.86 -11.50 1.97
C ASN A 119 11.34 -11.89 1.92
N TYR A 120 11.72 -12.56 0.84
CA TYR A 120 13.10 -12.85 0.50
C TYR A 120 13.36 -12.40 -0.93
N PHE A 121 14.46 -11.68 -1.10
CA PHE A 121 14.98 -11.29 -2.39
C PHE A 121 16.40 -11.82 -2.49
N GLY A 122 16.80 -12.24 -3.68
CA GLY A 122 18.21 -12.32 -3.93
C GLY A 122 18.55 -12.24 -5.39
N SER A 123 19.83 -12.09 -5.61
CA SER A 123 20.35 -11.98 -6.95
C SER A 123 21.74 -12.58 -7.05
N TYR A 124 21.99 -13.22 -8.18
CA TYR A 124 23.28 -13.74 -8.57
C TYR A 124 23.79 -12.93 -9.76
N THR A 125 24.96 -12.31 -9.61
CA THR A 125 25.56 -11.45 -10.63
C THR A 125 26.88 -12.02 -11.08
N ILE A 126 27.01 -12.35 -12.37
CA ILE A 126 28.23 -12.90 -12.96
C ILE A 126 28.63 -12.09 -14.20
N SER A 127 29.93 -11.83 -14.34
CA SER A 127 30.50 -11.18 -15.52
C SER A 127 31.11 -12.23 -16.44
N LYS A 128 30.67 -12.29 -17.70
CA LYS A 128 31.19 -13.21 -18.72
C LYS A 128 31.12 -12.55 -20.09
N ASN A 129 32.19 -12.69 -20.89
CA ASN A 129 32.27 -12.15 -22.26
C ASN A 129 31.96 -10.65 -22.35
N ASP A 130 32.57 -9.83 -21.50
CA ASP A 130 32.34 -8.38 -21.37
C ASP A 130 30.88 -7.97 -21.07
N LYS A 131 30.03 -8.92 -20.68
CA LYS A 131 28.64 -8.69 -20.29
C LYS A 131 28.44 -9.06 -18.83
N MET A 132 27.53 -8.34 -18.17
CA MET A 132 27.10 -8.68 -16.82
C MET A 132 25.71 -9.34 -16.87
N HIS A 133 25.63 -10.54 -16.35
CA HIS A 133 24.41 -11.32 -16.24
C HIS A 133 23.92 -11.30 -14.80
N LYS A 134 22.67 -10.92 -14.58
CA LYS A 134 22.05 -10.87 -13.26
C LYS A 134 20.77 -11.68 -13.24
N ILE A 135 20.74 -12.74 -12.42
CA ILE A 135 19.55 -13.52 -12.13
C ILE A 135 18.98 -13.00 -10.80
N ILE A 136 17.70 -12.66 -10.76
CA ILE A 136 17.01 -12.12 -9.59
C ILE A 136 15.87 -13.05 -9.24
N PHE A 137 15.78 -13.46 -7.98
CA PHE A 137 14.70 -14.26 -7.43
C PHE A 137 14.01 -13.47 -6.32
N GLN A 138 12.68 -13.51 -6.30
CA GLN A 138 11.87 -12.83 -5.32
C GLN A 138 10.82 -13.79 -4.81
N PHE A 139 10.79 -14.00 -3.50
CA PHE A 139 9.79 -14.77 -2.81
C PHE A 139 9.07 -13.86 -1.83
N LYS A 140 7.87 -13.43 -2.19
CA LYS A 140 7.08 -12.48 -1.40
C LYS A 140 5.98 -13.20 -0.63
N ASN A 141 5.64 -12.65 0.53
CA ASN A 141 4.63 -13.17 1.44
C ASN A 141 4.84 -14.67 1.72
N ILE A 142 6.02 -15.01 2.24
CA ILE A 142 6.46 -16.40 2.47
C ILE A 142 5.49 -17.15 3.39
N LEU A 143 4.93 -16.43 4.37
CA LEU A 143 3.95 -16.95 5.33
C LEU A 143 2.55 -17.14 4.74
N ASN A 144 2.32 -16.68 3.50
CA ASN A 144 1.02 -16.73 2.82
C ASN A 144 -0.10 -16.05 3.64
N GLU A 145 0.21 -14.91 4.26
CA GLU A 145 -0.74 -14.08 4.99
C GLU A 145 -1.80 -13.53 4.03
N SER A 146 -3.08 -13.61 4.41
CA SER A 146 -4.16 -12.94 3.69
C SER A 146 -4.35 -11.55 4.29
N TYR A 147 -4.01 -10.51 3.53
CA TYR A 147 -3.98 -9.14 4.03
C TYR A 147 -4.66 -8.16 3.07
N TYR A 148 -5.06 -7.02 3.61
CA TYR A 148 -5.71 -5.95 2.88
C TYR A 148 -4.94 -4.66 3.08
N ASN A 149 -4.60 -3.97 2.01
CA ASN A 149 -3.98 -2.65 2.09
C ASN A 149 -5.08 -1.61 2.35
N HIS A 150 -4.99 -0.88 3.47
CA HIS A 150 -5.99 0.13 3.83
C HIS A 150 -6.18 1.20 2.75
N LEU A 151 -5.10 1.53 2.02
CA LEU A 151 -5.10 2.53 0.94
C LEU A 151 -5.58 1.98 -0.42
N SER A 152 -5.85 0.68 -0.50
CA SER A 152 -6.37 0.07 -1.72
C SER A 152 -7.87 0.35 -1.86
N LYS A 153 -8.26 0.95 -2.99
CA LYS A 153 -9.67 1.22 -3.32
C LYS A 153 -10.51 -0.03 -3.51
N ILE A 154 -9.87 -1.18 -3.74
CA ILE A 154 -10.52 -2.48 -3.97
C ILE A 154 -10.42 -3.41 -2.76
N LYS A 155 -9.96 -2.92 -1.60
CA LYS A 155 -9.80 -3.73 -0.38
C LYS A 155 -11.08 -4.43 0.09
N MET A 156 -12.24 -3.86 -0.26
CA MET A 156 -13.55 -4.45 0.07
C MET A 156 -13.92 -5.66 -0.79
N ILE A 157 -13.22 -5.88 -1.90
CA ILE A 157 -13.57 -6.88 -2.92
C ILE A 157 -12.53 -8.00 -2.96
N MET A 158 -11.25 -7.68 -2.81
CA MET A 158 -10.19 -8.69 -2.83
C MET A 158 -9.04 -8.37 -1.88
N PRO A 159 -8.43 -9.41 -1.28
CA PRO A 159 -7.16 -9.26 -0.57
C PRO A 159 -6.03 -8.98 -1.56
N GLU A 160 -4.91 -8.52 -1.01
CA GLU A 160 -3.65 -8.38 -1.74
C GLU A 160 -3.07 -9.75 -2.14
N ALA A 161 -2.04 -9.73 -2.98
CA ALA A 161 -1.40 -10.95 -3.44
C ALA A 161 -0.90 -11.80 -2.25
N GLY A 162 -1.29 -13.08 -2.25
CA GLY A 162 -0.75 -14.07 -1.33
C GLY A 162 0.72 -14.38 -1.60
N ARG A 163 1.14 -15.60 -1.28
CA ARG A 163 2.50 -16.05 -1.55
C ARG A 163 2.83 -16.06 -3.05
N SER A 164 3.92 -15.41 -3.44
CA SER A 164 4.33 -15.33 -4.85
C SER A 164 5.83 -15.51 -5.04
N PHE A 165 6.21 -16.20 -6.11
CA PHE A 165 7.60 -16.45 -6.50
C PHE A 165 7.86 -15.91 -7.92
N ASN A 166 8.90 -15.11 -8.07
CA ASN A 166 9.26 -14.47 -9.34
C ASN A 166 10.74 -14.65 -9.63
N ILE A 167 11.07 -14.96 -10.88
CA ILE A 167 12.45 -15.01 -11.39
C ILE A 167 12.56 -14.00 -12.54
N ASN A 168 13.62 -13.20 -12.53
CA ASN A 168 13.95 -12.26 -13.59
C ASN A 168 15.41 -12.44 -13.98
N TYR A 169 15.69 -12.35 -15.28
CA TYR A 169 17.04 -12.41 -15.82
C TYR A 169 17.35 -11.11 -16.58
N ARG A 170 18.46 -10.48 -16.24
CA ARG A 170 18.93 -9.23 -16.85
C ARG A 170 20.32 -9.41 -17.43
N ILE A 171 20.53 -8.83 -18.60
CA ILE A 171 21.84 -8.72 -19.24
C ILE A 171 22.15 -7.24 -19.39
N TYR A 172 23.35 -6.86 -18.97
CA TYR A 172 23.92 -5.54 -19.21
C TYR A 172 25.02 -5.69 -20.26
N PHE A 173 24.96 -4.84 -21.29
CA PHE A 173 25.89 -4.79 -22.43
C PHE A 173 26.86 -3.64 -22.28
#